data_AF-A0A7X5SAG2-F1
#
_entry.id   AF-A0A7X5SAG2-F1
#
_cell.length_a   1.000
_cell.length_b   1.000
_cell.length_c   1.000
_cell.angle_alpha   90.00
_cell.angle_beta   90.00
_cell.angle_gamma   90.00
#
_symmetry.space_group_name_H-M   'P 1'
#
loop_
_entity.id
_entity.type
_entity.pdbx_description
1 polymer ?
#
loop_
_entity_poly.entity_id
_entity_poly.type
_entity_poly.pdbx_seq_one_letter_code
_entity_poly.pdbx_strand_id
1 'polypeptide(L)'
;MSTPTPTPPAAPRRARFYRRRRFWVGSGLTVLGLVLLALIAVYWLLQTVAGRDVLLAQVTARLPVGATFTYGKVEGPVAGPLTLRDVDFRYQDIHFTAERVYLEPDLRPLLGRKLQLDAVQVSNASLNLGKSEEPFTLPSWPESLPQINVPLAIQADKIDVENLRITQLQQPMIVLHKVQGGLEVATGELRTRNLVVDTDMGDFRLHGDYVPNDDYRADLTATAVLPAARGRTPASLGLVARGDLDKMEVAIAGRAPAPLQASLVFTGRDDPTWAFKAVTDALDTSLLTP
;
A
#
# COMPACT_ATOMS: atom_id res chain seq x y z
N MET A 1 -65.03 32.04 76.38
CA MET A 1 -64.06 33.01 75.84
C MET A 1 -62.67 32.57 76.26
N SER A 2 -61.86 32.06 75.32
CA SER A 2 -60.39 31.95 75.42
C SER A 2 -59.85 31.78 74.00
N THR A 3 -59.27 32.82 73.44
CA THR A 3 -58.50 32.78 72.17
C THR A 3 -57.07 32.34 72.45
N PRO A 4 -56.48 31.38 71.73
CA PRO A 4 -55.04 31.19 71.74
C PRO A 4 -54.36 32.00 70.62
N THR A 5 -53.25 32.59 71.04
CA THR A 5 -52.24 33.46 70.40
C THR A 5 -51.63 32.90 69.10
N PRO A 6 -51.21 33.74 68.13
CA PRO A 6 -50.67 33.31 66.84
C PRO A 6 -49.24 32.74 66.90
N THR A 7 -48.99 31.73 66.08
CA THR A 7 -47.70 31.04 65.88
C THR A 7 -46.70 31.90 65.05
N PRO A 8 -45.38 31.89 65.33
CA PRO A 8 -44.40 32.71 64.60
C PRO A 8 -44.02 32.10 63.23
N PRO A 9 -43.45 32.89 62.29
CA PRO A 9 -43.17 32.43 60.93
C PRO A 9 -41.95 31.49 60.87
N ALA A 10 -42.03 30.51 59.98
CA ALA A 10 -40.99 29.50 59.78
C ALA A 10 -39.71 30.08 59.17
N ALA A 11 -38.55 29.75 59.74
CA ALA A 11 -37.22 30.11 59.22
C ALA A 11 -36.90 29.38 57.89
N PRO A 12 -36.16 30.01 56.96
CA PRO A 12 -35.86 29.41 55.67
C PRO A 12 -34.90 28.22 55.80
N ARG A 13 -35.31 27.06 55.27
CA ARG A 13 -34.48 25.85 55.17
C ARG A 13 -33.30 26.13 54.22
N ARG A 14 -32.09 26.30 54.77
CA ARG A 14 -30.85 26.31 53.98
C ARG A 14 -30.63 24.93 53.34
N ALA A 15 -30.76 24.84 52.01
CA ALA A 15 -30.43 23.64 51.26
C ALA A 15 -28.92 23.38 51.34
N ARG A 16 -28.55 22.24 51.93
CA ARG A 16 -27.16 21.78 52.10
C ARG A 16 -26.57 21.37 50.74
N PHE A 17 -25.80 22.27 50.12
CA PHE A 17 -24.99 22.02 48.91
C PHE A 17 -23.75 21.16 49.18
N TYR A 18 -23.89 20.00 49.83
CA TYR A 18 -22.76 19.14 50.20
C TYR A 18 -22.90 17.70 49.72
N ARG A 19 -23.34 17.47 48.48
CA ARG A 19 -23.41 16.10 47.90
C ARG A 19 -23.09 15.94 46.41
N ARG A 20 -22.59 16.95 45.69
CA ARG A 20 -22.29 16.81 44.25
C ARG A 20 -20.88 16.28 43.95
N ARG A 21 -19.90 16.38 44.84
CA ARG A 21 -18.50 15.99 44.54
C ARG A 21 -18.29 14.48 44.42
N ARG A 22 -19.09 13.67 45.11
CA ARG A 22 -18.97 12.19 45.13
C ARG A 22 -19.51 11.53 43.87
N PHE A 23 -20.43 12.18 43.16
CA PHE A 23 -21.00 11.68 41.90
C PHE A 23 -20.03 11.83 40.71
N TRP A 24 -19.29 12.95 40.67
CA TRP A 24 -18.25 13.17 39.65
C TRP A 24 -17.03 12.25 39.80
N VAL A 25 -16.63 11.94 41.03
CA VAL A 25 -15.55 10.98 41.30
C VAL A 25 -15.99 9.54 40.95
N GLY A 26 -17.25 9.18 41.20
CA GLY A 26 -17.81 7.89 40.80
C GLY A 26 -17.87 7.70 39.29
N SER A 27 -18.38 8.71 38.55
CA SER A 27 -18.42 8.69 37.08
C SER A 27 -17.01 8.69 36.45
N GLY A 28 -16.08 9.45 37.02
CA GLY A 28 -14.69 9.46 36.54
C GLY A 28 -14.00 8.10 36.69
N LEU A 29 -14.25 7.41 37.81
CA LEU A 29 -13.68 6.09 38.07
C LEU A 29 -14.29 5.01 37.16
N THR A 30 -15.59 5.09 36.86
CA THR A 30 -16.23 4.17 35.91
C THR A 30 -15.73 4.36 34.47
N VAL A 31 -15.53 5.60 34.03
CA VAL A 31 -14.97 5.88 32.70
C VAL A 31 -13.53 5.41 32.63
N LEU A 32 -12.71 5.69 33.65
CA LEU A 32 -11.34 5.20 33.74
C LEU A 32 -11.29 3.67 33.70
N GLY A 33 -12.19 3.00 34.45
CA GLY A 33 -12.31 1.54 34.46
C GLY A 33 -12.70 0.96 33.10
N LEU A 34 -13.64 1.61 32.38
CA LEU A 34 -14.01 1.21 31.01
C LEU A 34 -12.87 1.41 30.02
N VAL A 35 -12.12 2.52 30.12
CA VAL A 35 -10.95 2.76 29.28
C VAL A 35 -9.87 1.71 29.56
N LEU A 36 -9.58 1.41 30.82
CA LEU A 36 -8.64 0.35 31.21
C LEU A 36 -9.08 -1.02 30.68
N LEU A 37 -10.36 -1.37 30.82
CA LEU A 37 -10.90 -2.62 30.32
C LEU A 37 -10.80 -2.70 28.79
N ALA A 38 -11.10 -1.60 28.09
CA ALA A 38 -10.93 -1.51 26.64
C ALA A 38 -9.46 -1.68 26.23
N LEU A 39 -8.51 -1.04 26.94
CA LEU A 39 -7.08 -1.21 26.68
C LEU A 39 -6.61 -2.65 26.92
N ILE A 40 -7.10 -3.31 27.98
CA ILE A 40 -6.82 -4.73 28.25
C ILE A 40 -7.40 -5.62 27.14
N ALA A 41 -8.62 -5.35 26.70
CA ALA A 41 -9.27 -6.09 25.62
C ALA A 41 -8.52 -5.91 24.29
N VAL A 42 -8.07 -4.70 23.97
CA VAL A 42 -7.25 -4.43 22.78
C VAL A 42 -5.90 -5.13 22.89
N TYR A 43 -5.22 -5.03 24.04
CA TYR A 43 -3.96 -5.73 24.29
C TYR A 43 -4.12 -7.24 24.10
N TRP A 44 -5.18 -7.83 24.67
CA TRP A 44 -5.51 -9.24 24.52
C TRP A 44 -5.77 -9.61 23.05
N LEU A 45 -6.53 -8.79 22.31
CA LEU A 45 -6.88 -9.03 20.90
C LEU A 45 -5.63 -9.05 20.01
N LEU A 46 -4.67 -8.18 20.31
CA LEU A 46 -3.44 -8.01 19.52
C LEU A 46 -2.38 -9.07 19.83
N GLN A 47 -2.25 -9.46 21.10
CA GLN A 47 -1.20 -10.37 21.58
C GLN A 47 -1.56 -11.86 21.54
N THR A 48 -2.85 -12.22 21.46
CA THR A 48 -3.28 -13.63 21.62
C THR A 48 -3.69 -14.30 20.31
N VAL A 49 -3.59 -15.64 20.28
CA VAL A 49 -4.04 -16.48 19.16
C VAL A 49 -5.56 -16.38 18.96
N ALA A 50 -6.33 -16.35 20.05
CA ALA A 50 -7.79 -16.16 19.96
C ALA A 50 -8.14 -14.77 19.42
N GLY A 51 -7.39 -13.74 19.81
CA GLY A 51 -7.57 -12.38 19.31
C GLY A 51 -7.27 -12.25 17.82
N ARG A 52 -6.25 -12.96 17.32
CA ARG A 52 -5.96 -13.08 15.89
C ARG A 52 -7.14 -13.62 15.10
N ASP A 53 -7.74 -14.72 15.55
CA ASP A 53 -8.82 -15.37 14.81
C ASP A 53 -10.05 -14.44 14.72
N VAL A 54 -10.33 -13.68 15.77
CA VAL A 54 -11.37 -12.63 15.77
C VAL A 54 -11.03 -11.51 14.79
N LEU A 55 -9.79 -11.04 14.76
CA LEU A 55 -9.36 -9.99 13.83
C LEU A 55 -9.40 -10.44 12.37
N LEU A 56 -8.94 -11.66 12.08
CA LEU A 56 -9.00 -12.23 10.74
C LEU A 56 -10.45 -12.42 10.30
N ALA A 57 -11.33 -12.91 11.17
CA ALA A 57 -12.76 -12.99 10.88
C ALA A 57 -13.35 -11.60 10.57
N GLN A 58 -12.94 -10.56 11.29
CA GLN A 58 -13.37 -9.19 11.06
C GLN A 58 -12.84 -8.61 9.74
N VAL A 59 -11.61 -8.95 9.35
CA VAL A 59 -11.04 -8.56 8.05
C VAL A 59 -11.84 -9.22 6.93
N THR A 60 -12.07 -10.53 7.02
CA THR A 60 -12.85 -11.28 6.02
C THR A 60 -14.29 -10.77 5.93
N ALA A 61 -14.92 -10.44 7.06
CA ALA A 61 -16.29 -9.90 7.08
C ALA A 61 -16.42 -8.47 6.53
N ARG A 62 -15.31 -7.72 6.45
CA ARG A 62 -15.27 -6.34 5.93
C ARG A 62 -14.67 -6.24 4.53
N LEU A 63 -14.46 -7.39 3.87
CA LEU A 63 -14.03 -7.39 2.49
C LEU A 63 -15.08 -6.71 1.60
N PRO A 64 -14.66 -6.07 0.50
CA PRO A 64 -15.57 -5.56 -0.52
C PRO A 64 -16.53 -6.65 -1.02
N VAL A 65 -17.70 -6.24 -1.49
CA VAL A 65 -18.66 -7.19 -2.08
C VAL A 65 -17.99 -7.89 -3.27
N GLY A 66 -18.03 -9.23 -3.28
CA GLY A 66 -17.38 -10.05 -4.31
C GLY A 66 -15.91 -10.36 -4.05
N ALA A 67 -15.32 -9.90 -2.94
CA ALA A 67 -14.01 -10.37 -2.49
C ALA A 67 -14.14 -11.58 -1.57
N THR A 68 -13.29 -12.59 -1.76
CA THR A 68 -13.14 -13.74 -0.88
C THR A 68 -11.69 -13.91 -0.47
N PHE A 69 -11.45 -14.11 0.82
CA PHE A 69 -10.12 -14.37 1.37
C PHE A 69 -10.18 -15.64 2.23
N THR A 70 -9.38 -16.63 1.87
CA THR A 70 -9.26 -17.89 2.61
C THR A 70 -7.79 -18.23 2.83
N TYR A 71 -7.53 -19.01 3.87
CA TYR A 71 -6.21 -19.49 4.23
C TYR A 71 -6.33 -20.88 4.87
N GLY A 72 -5.37 -21.77 4.63
CA GLY A 72 -5.37 -23.12 5.19
C GLY A 72 -4.92 -23.16 6.65
N LYS A 73 -3.82 -22.47 6.96
CA LYS A 73 -3.26 -22.41 8.31
C LYS A 73 -2.76 -21.01 8.64
N VAL A 74 -2.87 -20.63 9.90
CA VAL A 74 -2.30 -19.38 10.41
C VAL A 74 -1.53 -19.60 11.71
N GLU A 75 -0.34 -19.02 11.80
CA GLU A 75 0.61 -19.17 12.91
C GLU A 75 1.07 -17.79 13.41
N GLY A 76 1.31 -17.69 14.72
CA GLY A 76 1.71 -16.44 15.38
C GLY A 76 0.55 -15.50 15.72
N PRO A 77 0.79 -14.46 16.53
CA PRO A 77 -0.19 -13.41 16.88
C PRO A 77 -0.30 -12.34 15.79
N VAL A 78 -1.34 -11.48 15.82
CA VAL A 78 -1.48 -10.37 14.85
C VAL A 78 -0.49 -9.23 15.12
N ALA A 79 -0.12 -9.00 16.37
CA ALA A 79 0.85 -7.96 16.74
C ALA A 79 2.32 -8.38 16.64
N GLY A 80 2.59 -9.53 16.02
CA GLY A 80 3.92 -10.08 15.85
C GLY A 80 4.02 -10.85 14.55
N PRO A 81 5.05 -11.69 14.37
CA PRO A 81 5.25 -12.43 13.14
C PRO A 81 4.05 -13.34 12.88
N LEU A 82 3.30 -13.02 11.83
CA LEU A 82 2.11 -13.71 11.39
C LEU A 82 2.45 -14.48 10.11
N THR A 83 2.30 -15.80 10.14
CA THR A 83 2.47 -16.64 8.96
C THR A 83 1.15 -17.25 8.54
N LEU A 84 0.73 -16.96 7.31
CA LEU A 84 -0.42 -17.55 6.64
C LEU A 84 0.08 -18.60 5.64
N ARG A 85 -0.56 -19.75 5.59
CA ARG A 85 -0.30 -20.80 4.58
C ARG A 85 -1.53 -21.08 3.75
N ASP A 86 -1.29 -21.45 2.50
CA ASP A 86 -2.32 -21.79 1.51
C ASP A 86 -3.34 -20.64 1.37
N VAL A 87 -2.82 -19.45 1.10
CA VAL A 87 -3.62 -18.22 0.93
C VAL A 87 -4.29 -18.25 -0.44
N ASP A 88 -5.59 -18.01 -0.49
CA ASP A 88 -6.36 -17.77 -1.72
C ASP A 88 -7.18 -16.49 -1.53
N PHE A 89 -6.93 -15.50 -2.37
CA PHE A 89 -7.64 -14.23 -2.42
C PHE A 89 -8.23 -14.05 -3.82
N ARG A 90 -9.53 -13.75 -3.89
CA ARG A 90 -10.23 -13.46 -5.14
C ARG A 90 -10.98 -12.16 -5.01
N TYR A 91 -10.88 -11.33 -6.02
CA TYR A 91 -11.67 -10.11 -6.13
C TYR A 91 -11.85 -9.75 -7.59
N GLN A 92 -13.09 -9.72 -8.06
CA GLN A 92 -13.41 -9.51 -9.48
C GLN A 92 -12.61 -10.49 -10.35
N ASP A 93 -11.81 -10.00 -11.30
CA ASP A 93 -10.99 -10.82 -12.18
C ASP A 93 -9.56 -11.05 -11.65
N ILE A 94 -9.29 -10.63 -10.41
CA ILE A 94 -8.00 -10.83 -9.75
C ILE A 94 -8.08 -12.08 -8.87
N HIS A 95 -7.19 -13.04 -9.11
CA HIS A 95 -7.00 -14.23 -8.26
C HIS A 95 -5.55 -14.34 -7.82
N PHE A 96 -5.31 -14.20 -6.53
CA PHE A 96 -4.01 -14.31 -5.90
C PHE A 96 -3.94 -15.56 -5.04
N THR A 97 -2.92 -16.38 -5.23
CA THR A 97 -2.62 -17.53 -4.37
C THR A 97 -1.17 -17.49 -3.89
N ALA A 98 -0.91 -18.00 -2.69
CA ALA A 98 0.43 -18.13 -2.17
C ALA A 98 0.55 -19.31 -1.20
N GLU A 99 1.64 -20.06 -1.28
CA GLU A 99 1.91 -21.16 -0.35
C GLU A 99 2.18 -20.63 1.07
N ARG A 100 2.96 -19.55 1.17
CA ARG A 100 3.31 -18.92 2.45
C ARG A 100 3.36 -17.41 2.31
N VAL A 101 2.70 -16.72 3.24
CA VAL A 101 2.79 -15.28 3.44
C VAL A 101 3.21 -15.03 4.88
N TYR A 102 4.40 -14.49 5.08
CA TYR A 102 4.92 -14.05 6.38
C TYR A 102 4.83 -12.52 6.46
N LEU A 103 4.28 -12.02 7.55
CA LEU A 103 4.08 -10.60 7.80
C LEU A 103 4.60 -10.29 9.20
N GLU A 104 5.36 -9.21 9.33
CA GLU A 104 5.79 -8.68 10.62
C GLU A 104 5.25 -7.26 10.77
N PRO A 105 3.99 -7.12 11.23
CA PRO A 105 3.34 -5.83 11.34
C PRO A 105 3.81 -5.06 12.57
N ASP A 106 4.11 -3.78 12.38
CA ASP A 106 4.19 -2.80 13.46
C ASP A 106 2.82 -2.14 13.63
N LEU A 107 2.16 -2.44 14.76
CA LEU A 107 0.83 -1.92 15.05
C LEU A 107 0.85 -0.55 15.73
N ARG A 108 2.02 -0.03 16.15
CA ARG A 108 2.17 1.30 16.77
C ARG A 108 1.63 2.43 15.86
N PRO A 109 1.96 2.47 14.54
CA PRO A 109 1.50 3.53 13.64
C PRO A 109 0.08 3.32 13.09
N LEU A 110 -0.61 2.20 13.38
CA LEU A 110 -1.95 1.94 12.83
C LEU A 110 -3.03 2.94 13.30
N LEU A 111 -2.82 3.58 14.46
CA LEU A 111 -3.65 4.71 14.91
C LEU A 111 -3.68 5.86 13.89
N GLY A 112 -2.62 6.00 13.08
CA GLY A 112 -2.50 6.96 11.99
C GLY A 112 -3.02 6.46 10.64
N ARG A 113 -3.79 5.35 10.57
CA ARG A 113 -4.29 4.73 9.32
C ARG A 113 -3.18 4.28 8.35
N LYS A 114 -2.00 3.96 8.88
CA LYS A 114 -0.87 3.43 8.12
C LYS A 114 -0.50 2.05 8.65
N LEU A 115 -0.55 1.04 7.78
CA LEU A 115 -0.06 -0.29 8.09
C LEU A 115 1.44 -0.34 7.79
N GLN A 116 2.24 -0.42 8.84
CA GLN A 116 3.67 -0.63 8.72
C GLN A 116 3.99 -2.11 8.90
N LEU A 117 4.84 -2.61 8.03
CA LEU A 117 5.33 -3.98 7.98
C LEU A 117 6.85 -3.91 7.99
N ASP A 118 7.47 -4.38 9.07
CA ASP A 118 8.93 -4.44 9.17
C ASP A 118 9.48 -5.43 8.14
N ALA A 119 8.75 -6.53 7.92
CA ALA A 119 9.05 -7.52 6.89
C ALA A 119 7.77 -8.10 6.26
N VAL A 120 7.82 -8.30 4.95
CA VAL A 120 6.85 -9.05 4.16
C VAL A 120 7.61 -10.11 3.38
N GLN A 121 7.25 -11.37 3.55
CA GLN A 121 7.77 -12.44 2.71
C GLN A 121 6.65 -13.23 2.07
N VAL A 122 6.77 -13.49 0.78
CA VAL A 122 5.81 -14.28 0.02
C VAL A 122 6.56 -15.35 -0.74
N SER A 123 6.16 -16.61 -0.58
CA SER A 123 6.81 -17.74 -1.26
C SER A 123 5.81 -18.47 -2.13
N ASN A 124 6.23 -18.79 -3.36
CA ASN A 124 5.49 -19.59 -4.34
C ASN A 124 4.07 -19.05 -4.55
N ALA A 125 3.99 -17.87 -5.16
CA ALA A 125 2.73 -17.17 -5.39
C ALA A 125 2.32 -17.15 -6.87
N SER A 126 1.02 -17.02 -7.11
CA SER A 126 0.45 -16.82 -8.44
C SER A 126 -0.54 -15.67 -8.38
N LEU A 127 -0.39 -14.70 -9.27
CA LEU A 127 -1.32 -13.59 -9.47
C LEU A 127 -1.91 -13.72 -10.88
N ASN A 128 -3.19 -14.03 -10.97
CA ASN A 128 -3.94 -14.00 -12.22
C ASN A 128 -4.73 -12.69 -12.28
N LEU A 129 -4.53 -11.96 -13.36
CA LEU A 129 -5.17 -10.68 -13.63
C LEU A 129 -6.25 -10.85 -14.70
N GLY A 130 -7.34 -10.09 -14.53
CA GLY A 130 -8.35 -9.93 -15.55
C GLY A 130 -7.85 -9.20 -16.78
N LYS A 131 -8.66 -9.25 -17.83
CA LYS A 131 -8.49 -8.38 -18.99
C LYS A 131 -9.35 -7.14 -18.78
N SER A 132 -8.75 -5.96 -18.86
CA SER A 132 -9.55 -4.73 -18.97
C SER A 132 -10.28 -4.74 -20.31
N GLU A 133 -11.60 -4.63 -20.27
CA GLU A 133 -12.44 -4.51 -21.48
C GLU A 133 -12.55 -3.05 -21.97
N GLU A 134 -11.89 -2.11 -21.30
CA GLU A 134 -11.88 -0.71 -21.73
C GLU A 134 -11.18 -0.59 -23.09
N PRO A 135 -11.86 -0.05 -24.13
CA PRO A 135 -11.23 0.22 -25.40
C PRO A 135 -10.04 1.15 -25.20
N PHE A 136 -8.91 0.85 -25.85
CA PHE A 136 -7.77 1.74 -25.81
C PHE A 136 -8.16 3.12 -26.38
N THR A 137 -8.07 4.14 -25.53
CA THR A 137 -8.18 5.55 -25.92
C THR A 137 -6.81 6.19 -25.80
N LEU A 138 -6.44 7.05 -26.76
CA LEU A 138 -5.20 7.80 -26.67
C LEU A 138 -5.26 8.72 -25.43
N PRO A 139 -4.42 8.52 -24.41
CA PRO A 139 -4.54 9.29 -23.18
C PRO A 139 -3.98 10.70 -23.40
N SER A 140 -4.73 11.73 -22.98
CA SER A 140 -4.26 13.11 -22.97
C SER A 140 -3.44 13.41 -21.73
N TRP A 141 -2.41 14.25 -21.84
CA TRP A 141 -1.76 14.81 -20.67
C TRP A 141 -2.71 15.78 -19.95
N PRO A 142 -2.79 15.78 -18.61
CA PRO A 142 -2.06 14.94 -17.65
C PRO A 142 -2.78 13.63 -17.25
N GLU A 143 -3.95 13.33 -17.81
CA GLU A 143 -4.74 12.12 -17.48
C GLU A 143 -3.99 10.81 -17.78
N SER A 144 -2.93 10.84 -18.57
CA SER A 144 -2.02 9.71 -18.79
C SER A 144 -1.19 9.34 -17.55
N LEU A 145 -0.99 10.25 -16.60
CA LEU A 145 -0.22 9.99 -15.39
C LEU A 145 -1.07 9.23 -14.35
N PRO A 146 -0.61 8.07 -13.86
CA PRO A 146 -1.41 7.23 -12.98
C PRO A 146 -1.60 7.92 -11.62
N GLN A 147 -2.84 8.01 -11.16
CA GLN A 147 -3.11 8.31 -9.75
C GLN A 147 -2.96 7.04 -8.91
N ILE A 148 -2.36 7.20 -7.73
CA ILE A 148 -2.22 6.12 -6.76
C ILE A 148 -3.39 6.18 -5.79
N ASN A 149 -4.36 5.29 -5.93
CA ASN A 149 -5.51 5.19 -5.01
C ASN A 149 -5.44 3.87 -4.27
N VAL A 150 -5.16 3.92 -2.96
CA VAL A 150 -5.11 2.73 -2.09
C VAL A 150 -6.05 2.88 -0.90
N PRO A 151 -6.79 1.82 -0.52
CA PRO A 151 -7.76 1.90 0.58
C PRO A 151 -7.09 2.12 1.95
N LEU A 152 -5.82 1.73 2.07
CA LEU A 152 -5.00 1.88 3.28
C LEU A 152 -3.55 2.19 2.85
N ALA A 153 -2.89 3.10 3.56
CA ALA A 153 -1.47 3.34 3.35
C ALA A 153 -0.66 2.16 3.90
N ILE A 154 0.28 1.65 3.11
CA ILE A 154 1.11 0.49 3.44
C ILE A 154 2.58 0.89 3.31
N GLN A 155 3.37 0.62 4.33
CA GLN A 155 4.83 0.70 4.29
C GLN A 155 5.40 -0.68 4.61
N ALA A 156 6.20 -1.21 3.70
CA ALA A 156 6.98 -2.43 3.90
C ALA A 156 8.47 -2.08 3.80
N ASP A 157 9.18 -2.16 4.93
CA ASP A 157 10.60 -1.80 4.98
C ASP A 157 11.48 -2.86 4.32
N LYS A 158 11.09 -4.14 4.47
CA LYS A 158 11.73 -5.28 3.80
C LYS A 158 10.69 -6.16 3.12
N ILE A 159 10.75 -6.20 1.80
CA ILE A 159 10.00 -7.13 0.94
C ILE A 159 10.96 -8.24 0.52
N ASP A 160 10.50 -9.50 0.58
CA ASP A 160 11.15 -10.65 -0.02
C ASP A 160 10.10 -11.55 -0.67
N VAL A 161 9.96 -11.48 -2.00
CA VAL A 161 9.03 -12.33 -2.75
C VAL A 161 9.83 -13.33 -3.57
N GLU A 162 9.51 -14.61 -3.43
CA GLU A 162 10.14 -15.71 -4.13
C GLU A 162 9.13 -16.43 -5.02
N ASN A 163 9.48 -16.61 -6.30
CA ASN A 163 8.69 -17.35 -7.29
C ASN A 163 7.23 -16.86 -7.41
N LEU A 164 7.04 -15.58 -7.72
CA LEU A 164 5.74 -15.03 -8.06
C LEU A 164 5.50 -15.15 -9.57
N ARG A 165 4.45 -15.86 -9.96
CA ARG A 165 4.01 -15.95 -11.36
C ARG A 165 2.88 -14.96 -11.59
N ILE A 166 3.01 -14.12 -12.60
CA ILE A 166 1.93 -13.22 -13.03
C ILE A 166 1.37 -13.77 -14.34
N THR A 167 0.06 -13.96 -14.35
CA THR A 167 -0.70 -14.47 -15.49
C THR A 167 -1.83 -13.49 -15.80
N GLN A 168 -2.25 -13.43 -17.05
CA GLN A 168 -3.45 -12.70 -17.45
C GLN A 168 -4.33 -13.64 -18.26
N LEU A 169 -5.59 -13.81 -17.86
CA LEU A 169 -6.47 -14.83 -18.45
C LEU A 169 -5.78 -16.21 -18.52
N GLN A 170 -5.10 -16.59 -17.42
CA GLN A 170 -4.35 -17.84 -17.30
C GLN A 170 -3.18 -18.01 -18.29
N GLN A 171 -2.86 -16.97 -19.08
CA GLN A 171 -1.68 -16.95 -19.94
C GLN A 171 -0.48 -16.37 -19.17
N PRO A 172 0.70 -16.99 -19.26
CA PRO A 172 1.90 -16.49 -18.59
C PRO A 172 2.31 -15.12 -19.14
N MET A 173 2.44 -14.14 -18.25
CA MET A 173 2.89 -12.79 -18.60
C MET A 173 4.34 -12.56 -18.18
N ILE A 174 4.67 -12.84 -16.92
CA ILE A 174 6.01 -12.67 -16.38
C ILE A 174 6.20 -13.54 -15.14
N VAL A 175 7.41 -14.06 -14.93
CA VAL A 175 7.79 -14.78 -13.71
C VAL A 175 8.81 -13.95 -12.95
N LEU A 176 8.46 -13.57 -11.73
CA LEU A 176 9.35 -12.89 -10.79
C LEU A 176 10.00 -13.97 -9.92
N HIS A 177 11.27 -14.25 -10.18
CA HIS A 177 12.06 -15.20 -9.39
C HIS A 177 12.31 -14.67 -7.99
N LYS A 178 12.72 -13.40 -7.90
CA LYS A 178 13.00 -12.73 -6.63
C LYS A 178 12.66 -11.25 -6.66
N VAL A 179 12.00 -10.76 -5.61
CA VAL A 179 11.76 -9.33 -5.38
C VAL A 179 12.30 -8.95 -4.02
N GLN A 180 13.18 -7.96 -3.96
CA GLN A 180 13.76 -7.49 -2.70
C GLN A 180 13.81 -5.96 -2.64
N GLY A 181 13.57 -5.37 -1.49
CA GLY A 181 13.68 -3.92 -1.27
C GLY A 181 12.64 -3.40 -0.29
N GLY A 182 12.42 -2.08 -0.30
CA GLY A 182 11.36 -1.43 0.48
C GLY A 182 10.36 -0.70 -0.41
N LEU A 183 9.12 -0.64 0.04
CA LEU A 183 8.01 0.03 -0.64
C LEU A 183 7.17 0.79 0.37
N GLU A 184 6.77 2.00 0.01
CA GLU A 184 5.78 2.78 0.73
C GLU A 184 4.76 3.27 -0.28
N VAL A 185 3.49 2.97 -0.04
CA VAL A 185 2.38 3.35 -0.89
C VAL A 185 1.27 3.95 -0.04
N ALA A 186 0.82 5.12 -0.42
CA ALA A 186 -0.32 5.81 0.17
C ALA A 186 -1.15 6.45 -0.95
N THR A 187 -2.35 6.92 -0.64
CA THR A 187 -3.15 7.60 -1.67
C THR A 187 -2.40 8.86 -2.12
N GLY A 188 -2.07 8.90 -3.41
CA GLY A 188 -1.29 9.94 -4.10
C GLY A 188 0.19 9.97 -3.76
N GLU A 189 0.76 8.86 -3.27
CA GLU A 189 2.18 8.75 -2.98
C GLU A 189 2.70 7.30 -3.16
N LEU A 190 3.84 7.18 -3.83
CA LEU A 190 4.59 5.96 -4.02
C LEU A 190 6.07 6.25 -3.80
N ARG A 191 6.71 5.51 -2.88
CA ARG A 191 8.15 5.56 -2.67
C ARG A 191 8.72 4.16 -2.72
N THR A 192 9.82 4.01 -3.44
CA THR A 192 10.53 2.74 -3.59
C THR A 192 11.95 2.90 -3.06
N ARG A 193 12.40 1.93 -2.26
CA ARG A 193 13.73 1.94 -1.65
C ARG A 193 14.50 0.73 -2.15
N ASN A 194 15.30 0.93 -3.18
CA ASN A 194 16.20 -0.08 -3.76
C ASN A 194 15.48 -1.37 -4.10
N LEU A 195 14.36 -1.26 -4.80
CA LEU A 195 13.61 -2.42 -5.26
C LEU A 195 14.41 -3.12 -6.37
N VAL A 196 14.74 -4.39 -6.16
CA VAL A 196 15.43 -5.26 -7.11
C VAL A 196 14.48 -6.39 -7.46
N VAL A 197 14.29 -6.62 -8.75
CA VAL A 197 13.34 -7.59 -9.30
C VAL A 197 14.08 -8.46 -10.30
N ASP A 198 14.31 -9.72 -9.95
CA ASP A 198 14.84 -10.74 -10.83
C ASP A 198 13.67 -11.46 -11.52
N THR A 199 13.70 -11.54 -12.85
CA THR A 199 12.61 -12.08 -13.66
C THR A 199 13.12 -12.97 -14.79
N ASP A 200 12.22 -13.73 -15.39
CA ASP A 200 12.50 -14.49 -16.62
C ASP A 200 12.84 -13.61 -17.83
N MET A 201 12.49 -12.32 -17.78
CA MET A 201 12.81 -11.32 -18.80
C MET A 201 14.04 -10.45 -18.48
N GLY A 202 14.70 -10.67 -17.34
CA GLY A 202 15.90 -9.93 -16.93
C GLY A 202 15.83 -9.33 -15.53
N ASP A 203 16.89 -8.60 -15.18
CA ASP A 203 17.05 -7.94 -13.88
C ASP A 203 16.58 -6.50 -13.95
N PHE A 204 15.70 -6.11 -13.04
CA PHE A 204 15.20 -4.74 -12.92
C PHE A 204 15.57 -4.15 -11.56
N ARG A 205 15.87 -2.85 -11.53
CA ARG A 205 16.01 -2.07 -10.30
C ARG A 205 15.14 -0.83 -10.39
N LEU A 206 14.50 -0.46 -9.29
CA LEU A 206 13.66 0.73 -9.18
C LEU A 206 13.97 1.44 -7.85
N HIS A 207 14.15 2.74 -7.93
CA HIS A 207 14.40 3.61 -6.78
C HIS A 207 13.77 4.98 -7.03
N GLY A 208 13.27 5.59 -5.95
CA GLY A 208 12.82 6.97 -5.96
C GLY A 208 11.36 7.13 -5.54
N ASP A 209 10.82 8.30 -5.81
CA ASP A 209 9.50 8.72 -5.36
C ASP A 209 8.63 9.29 -6.49
N TYR A 210 7.33 9.07 -6.35
CA TYR A 210 6.28 9.57 -7.21
C TYR A 210 5.09 10.00 -6.36
N VAL A 211 4.76 11.28 -6.38
CA VAL A 211 3.79 11.91 -5.48
C VAL A 211 2.73 12.66 -6.29
N PRO A 212 1.74 11.95 -6.87
CA PRO A 212 0.60 12.56 -7.57
C PRO A 212 -0.10 13.70 -6.83
N ASN A 213 -0.20 13.61 -5.49
CA ASN A 213 -0.86 14.63 -4.68
C ASN A 213 -0.04 15.94 -4.56
N ASP A 214 1.22 15.93 -4.97
CA ASP A 214 2.12 17.06 -4.96
C ASP A 214 2.52 17.38 -6.40
N ASP A 215 1.55 17.89 -7.18
CA ASP A 215 1.70 18.25 -8.60
C ASP A 215 2.41 17.17 -9.44
N TYR A 216 2.12 15.90 -9.18
CA TYR A 216 2.75 14.77 -9.88
C TYR A 216 4.28 14.74 -9.79
N ARG A 217 4.85 15.27 -8.70
CA ARG A 217 6.28 15.26 -8.45
C ARG A 217 6.84 13.85 -8.60
N ALA A 218 7.84 13.70 -9.45
CA ALA A 218 8.54 12.46 -9.73
C ALA A 218 10.05 12.66 -9.60
N ASP A 219 10.72 11.72 -8.96
CA ASP A 219 12.16 11.50 -9.07
C ASP A 219 12.37 9.98 -9.01
N LEU A 220 12.16 9.33 -10.16
CA LEU A 220 12.23 7.89 -10.33
C LEU A 220 13.43 7.52 -11.18
N THR A 221 14.17 6.51 -10.75
CA THR A 221 15.22 5.88 -11.54
C THR A 221 14.94 4.39 -11.63
N ALA A 222 14.87 3.87 -12.85
CA ALA A 222 14.75 2.45 -13.14
C ALA A 222 15.93 1.98 -14.00
N THR A 223 16.40 0.75 -13.80
CA THR A 223 17.38 0.12 -14.68
C THR A 223 16.94 -1.28 -15.03
N ALA A 224 17.18 -1.72 -16.25
CA ALA A 224 16.89 -3.06 -16.74
C ALA A 224 18.13 -3.66 -17.41
N VAL A 225 18.41 -4.92 -17.12
CA VAL A 225 19.42 -5.73 -17.83
C VAL A 225 18.70 -6.95 -18.40
N LEU A 226 18.59 -6.99 -19.72
CA LEU A 226 17.86 -8.02 -20.44
C LEU A 226 18.78 -9.20 -20.78
N PRO A 227 18.27 -10.45 -20.74
CA PRO A 227 19.05 -11.62 -21.08
C PRO A 227 19.43 -11.62 -22.57
N ALA A 228 20.61 -12.13 -22.88
CA ALA A 228 21.10 -12.27 -24.26
C ALA A 228 21.48 -13.72 -24.55
N ALA A 229 21.25 -14.14 -25.80
CA ALA A 229 21.73 -15.42 -26.30
C ALA A 229 23.26 -15.51 -26.19
N ARG A 230 23.80 -16.72 -26.03
CA ARG A 230 25.25 -16.95 -25.93
C ARG A 230 25.99 -16.31 -27.10
N GLY A 231 27.01 -15.52 -26.78
CA GLY A 231 27.81 -14.77 -27.76
C GLY A 231 27.26 -13.39 -28.14
N ARG A 232 26.15 -12.93 -27.56
CA ARG A 232 25.65 -11.56 -27.69
C ARG A 232 25.84 -10.77 -26.39
N THR A 233 26.09 -9.47 -26.53
CA THR A 233 26.12 -8.54 -25.39
C THR A 233 24.71 -8.33 -24.85
N PRO A 234 24.47 -8.48 -23.53
CA PRO A 234 23.20 -8.14 -22.90
C PRO A 234 22.80 -6.69 -23.17
N ALA A 235 21.50 -6.46 -23.36
CA ALA A 235 20.97 -5.11 -23.45
C ALA A 235 20.82 -4.53 -22.04
N SER A 236 21.28 -3.30 -21.84
CA SER A 236 21.12 -2.58 -20.57
C SER A 236 20.49 -1.23 -20.82
N LEU A 237 19.46 -0.89 -20.05
CA LEU A 237 18.71 0.33 -20.17
C LEU A 237 18.57 0.97 -18.78
N GLY A 238 18.72 2.27 -18.71
CA GLY A 238 18.36 3.11 -17.57
C GLY A 238 17.27 4.07 -18.00
N LEU A 239 16.27 4.26 -17.15
CA LEU A 239 15.19 5.23 -17.29
C LEU A 239 15.22 6.16 -16.08
N VAL A 240 15.13 7.46 -16.32
CA VAL A 240 14.95 8.48 -15.28
C VAL A 240 13.71 9.28 -15.63
N ALA A 241 12.82 9.47 -14.66
CA ALA A 241 11.69 10.38 -14.76
C ALA A 241 11.80 11.40 -13.62
N ARG A 242 11.92 12.68 -13.96
CA ARG A 242 12.12 13.76 -13.00
C ARG A 242 11.28 14.98 -13.35
N GLY A 243 10.70 15.60 -12.33
CA GLY A 243 9.98 16.86 -12.46
C GLY A 243 8.61 16.78 -11.82
N ASP A 244 7.68 17.54 -12.38
CA ASP A 244 6.30 17.69 -11.92
C ASP A 244 5.39 17.93 -13.14
N LEU A 245 4.13 18.29 -12.88
CA LEU A 245 3.14 18.57 -13.90
C LEU A 245 3.51 19.76 -14.81
N ASP A 246 4.26 20.73 -14.30
CA ASP A 246 4.64 21.92 -15.05
C ASP A 246 5.82 21.62 -15.99
N LYS A 247 6.75 20.78 -15.54
CA LYS A 247 7.86 20.29 -16.34
C LYS A 247 8.25 18.88 -15.95
N MET A 248 7.98 17.92 -16.83
CA MET A 248 8.37 16.52 -16.67
C MET A 248 9.42 16.13 -17.70
N GLU A 249 10.54 15.56 -17.25
CA GLU A 249 11.59 15.02 -18.10
C GLU A 249 11.69 13.52 -17.90
N VAL A 250 11.55 12.76 -18.99
CA VAL A 250 11.74 11.32 -19.02
C VAL A 250 12.88 11.02 -19.98
N ALA A 251 13.95 10.41 -19.47
CA ALA A 251 15.11 10.03 -20.26
C ALA A 251 15.34 8.52 -20.18
N ILE A 252 15.69 7.91 -21.29
CA ILE A 252 16.10 6.52 -21.41
C ILE A 252 17.50 6.51 -22.02
N ALA A 253 18.45 5.83 -21.41
CA ALA A 253 19.81 5.69 -21.92
C ALA A 253 20.34 4.28 -21.70
N GLY A 254 21.18 3.79 -22.60
CA GLY A 254 21.73 2.45 -22.45
C GLY A 254 22.38 1.90 -23.70
N ARG A 255 22.41 0.57 -23.80
CA ARG A 255 22.95 -0.16 -24.94
C ARG A 255 21.97 -1.29 -25.31
N ALA A 256 21.40 -1.23 -26.51
CA ALA A 256 20.45 -2.23 -26.99
C ALA A 256 20.32 -2.25 -28.52
N PRO A 257 21.24 -2.88 -29.30
CA PRO A 257 22.55 -3.45 -28.95
C PRO A 257 23.72 -2.44 -29.07
N ALA A 258 23.46 -1.28 -29.66
CA ALA A 258 24.37 -0.14 -29.72
C ALA A 258 23.95 0.93 -28.70
N PRO A 259 24.77 1.95 -28.41
CA PRO A 259 24.39 3.07 -27.55
C PRO A 259 23.07 3.71 -28.00
N LEU A 260 22.14 3.84 -27.05
CA LEU A 260 20.84 4.47 -27.22
C LEU A 260 20.68 5.57 -26.16
N GLN A 261 20.24 6.74 -26.58
CA GLN A 261 19.79 7.81 -25.70
C GLN A 261 18.50 8.40 -26.28
N ALA A 262 17.45 8.46 -25.48
CA ALA A 262 16.19 9.10 -25.81
C ALA A 262 15.73 9.95 -24.63
N SER A 263 15.13 11.10 -24.91
CA SER A 263 14.58 12.01 -23.91
C SER A 263 13.28 12.60 -24.42
N LEU A 264 12.30 12.67 -23.54
CA LEU A 264 11.01 13.29 -23.74
C LEU A 264 10.80 14.32 -22.64
N VAL A 265 10.60 15.57 -23.02
CA VAL A 265 10.35 16.67 -22.08
C VAL A 265 8.95 17.20 -22.35
N PHE A 266 8.11 17.20 -21.32
CA PHE A 266 6.83 17.89 -21.30
C PHE A 266 6.99 19.22 -20.56
N THR A 267 6.37 20.27 -21.08
CA THR A 267 6.40 21.60 -20.47
C THR A 267 5.06 22.29 -20.66
N GLY A 268 4.46 22.72 -19.55
CA GLY A 268 3.13 23.33 -19.51
C GLY A 268 2.09 22.39 -18.91
N ARG A 269 1.24 22.94 -18.04
CA ARG A 269 0.21 22.19 -17.29
C ARG A 269 -1.03 21.91 -18.15
N ASP A 270 -1.65 22.97 -18.65
CA ASP A 270 -2.95 22.88 -19.34
C ASP A 270 -2.80 22.75 -20.88
N ASP A 271 -1.74 23.34 -21.44
CA ASP A 271 -1.41 23.26 -22.86
C ASP A 271 0.05 22.78 -23.02
N PRO A 272 0.30 21.48 -22.78
CA PRO A 272 1.64 20.93 -22.71
C PRO A 272 2.30 20.91 -24.09
N THR A 273 3.45 21.55 -24.18
CA THR A 273 4.39 21.33 -25.28
C THR A 273 5.25 20.12 -24.97
N TRP A 274 5.61 19.35 -26.00
CA TRP A 274 6.49 18.19 -25.85
C TRP A 274 7.67 18.29 -26.81
N ALA A 275 8.84 17.90 -26.33
CA ALA A 275 10.05 17.79 -27.12
C ALA A 275 10.61 16.38 -26.98
N PHE A 276 10.76 15.68 -28.11
CA PHE A 276 11.39 14.37 -28.16
C PHE A 276 12.73 14.45 -28.88
N LYS A 277 13.76 13.84 -28.29
CA LYS A 277 15.08 13.71 -28.89
C LYS A 277 15.56 12.29 -28.71
N ALA A 278 15.99 11.64 -29.78
CA ALA A 278 16.61 10.33 -29.74
C ALA A 278 17.91 10.31 -30.56
N VAL A 279 18.92 9.62 -30.03
CA VAL A 279 20.21 9.38 -30.65
C VAL A 279 20.51 7.90 -30.48
N THR A 280 20.75 7.20 -31.59
CA THR A 280 21.16 5.80 -31.60
C THR A 280 22.14 5.54 -32.74
N ASP A 281 23.13 4.68 -32.48
CA ASP A 281 24.09 4.24 -33.51
C ASP A 281 23.50 3.15 -34.42
N ALA A 282 22.39 2.52 -34.02
CA ALA A 282 21.66 1.53 -34.80
C ALA A 282 20.16 1.59 -34.49
N LEU A 283 19.32 1.72 -35.53
CA LEU A 283 17.86 1.68 -35.41
C LEU A 283 17.33 0.52 -36.24
N ASP A 284 16.89 -0.56 -35.59
CA ASP A 284 16.17 -1.63 -36.26
C ASP A 284 14.67 -1.30 -36.22
N THR A 285 14.13 -0.79 -37.33
CA THR A 285 12.71 -0.38 -37.42
C THR A 285 11.74 -1.56 -37.40
N SER A 286 12.22 -2.80 -37.60
CA SER A 286 11.39 -3.99 -37.46
C SER A 286 10.97 -4.26 -36.01
N LEU A 287 11.66 -3.63 -35.05
CA LEU A 287 11.27 -3.62 -33.63
C LEU A 287 10.18 -2.58 -33.30
N LEU A 288 9.79 -1.73 -34.25
CA LEU A 288 8.80 -0.65 -34.06
C LEU A 288 7.43 -0.96 -34.69
N THR A 289 7.29 -2.09 -35.36
CA THR A 289 6.02 -2.58 -35.93
C THR A 289 5.67 -3.92 -35.28
N PRO A 290 4.44 -4.11 -34.76
CA PRO A 290 3.99 -5.36 -34.15
C PRO A 290 3.92 -6.52 -35.15
#